data_AF-A0A2G9PIH8-F1
#
_entry.id   AF-A0A2G9PIH8-F1
#
_cell.length_a   1.000
_cell.length_b   1.000
_cell.length_c   1.000
_cell.angle_alpha   90.00
_cell.angle_beta   90.00
_cell.angle_gamma   90.00
#
_symmetry.space_group_name_H-M   'P 1'
#
loop_
_entity.id
_entity.type
_entity.pdbx_description
1 polymer ?
#
loop_
_entity_poly.entity_id
_entity_poly.type
_entity_poly.pdbx_seq_one_letter_code
_entity_poly.pdbx_strand_id
1 'polypeptide(L)'
;MQVTLYLEELDQVIVVAATNRPDLIDPGLLRPERIDIKISIGLPSREERLEIFRVHTKGMPMGLSEKELGGYAGKSEGLSGADIAAICREAAMNALRRSKQNKKEELLVRKRDFDTAFDEVCKSLKMPDKDNKPSYVS
;
A
#
# COMPACT_ATOMS: atom_id res chain seq x y z
N MET A 1 -9.23 -6.33 0.19
CA MET A 1 -8.53 -7.56 0.62
C MET A 1 -9.14 -7.94 1.95
N GLN A 2 -9.70 -9.13 2.13
CA GLN A 2 -10.37 -9.45 3.40
C GLN A 2 -9.42 -10.32 4.23
N VAL A 3 -9.03 -9.83 5.41
CA VAL A 3 -8.17 -10.59 6.34
C VAL A 3 -9.05 -11.07 7.47
N THR A 4 -9.21 -12.38 7.60
CA THR A 4 -10.10 -13.02 8.55
C THR A 4 -9.25 -13.64 9.67
N LEU A 5 -9.15 -12.92 10.79
CA LEU A 5 -8.49 -13.45 12.00
C LEU A 5 -9.40 -14.51 12.64
N TYR A 6 -8.87 -15.65 13.06
CA TYR A 6 -9.61 -16.70 13.79
C TYR A 6 -8.99 -16.90 15.17
N LEU A 7 -9.82 -17.24 16.16
CA LEU A 7 -9.39 -17.77 17.46
C LEU A 7 -10.16 -19.06 17.72
N GLU A 8 -9.49 -20.20 17.88
CA GLU A 8 -10.06 -21.38 18.55
C GLU A 8 -9.19 -21.70 19.76
N GLU A 9 -9.80 -21.85 20.92
CA GLU A 9 -9.12 -22.40 22.10
C GLU A 9 -8.93 -23.92 21.95
N LEU A 10 -7.90 -24.31 21.20
CA LEU A 10 -7.11 -25.51 21.53
C LEU A 10 -5.99 -25.05 22.45
N ASP A 11 -6.38 -24.69 23.68
CA ASP A 11 -5.63 -24.11 24.82
C ASP A 11 -4.64 -22.94 24.58
N GLN A 12 -4.02 -22.76 23.40
CA GLN A 12 -3.05 -21.69 23.09
C GLN A 12 -2.87 -21.36 21.58
N VAL A 13 -3.75 -21.81 20.68
CA VAL A 13 -3.56 -21.61 19.22
C VAL A 13 -4.48 -20.54 18.66
N ILE A 14 -3.93 -19.62 17.86
CA ILE A 14 -4.68 -18.64 17.07
C ILE A 14 -4.41 -18.93 15.60
N VAL A 15 -5.45 -19.13 14.78
CA VAL A 15 -5.31 -19.31 13.32
C VAL A 15 -5.68 -18.00 12.66
N VAL A 16 -4.89 -17.54 11.69
CA VAL A 16 -5.21 -16.35 10.90
C VAL A 16 -5.33 -16.75 9.44
N ALA A 17 -6.48 -16.46 8.84
CA ALA A 17 -6.74 -16.69 7.43
C ALA A 17 -6.85 -15.36 6.66
N ALA A 18 -6.44 -15.34 5.40
CA ALA A 18 -6.61 -14.16 4.54
C ALA A 18 -7.09 -14.60 3.17
N THR A 19 -8.12 -13.94 2.63
CA THR A 19 -8.68 -14.24 1.31
C THR A 19 -9.07 -12.98 0.56
N ASN A 20 -8.90 -13.01 -0.76
CA ASN A 20 -9.49 -12.00 -1.64
C ASN A 20 -10.85 -12.44 -2.20
N ARG A 21 -11.30 -13.66 -1.87
CA ARG A 21 -12.56 -14.27 -2.34
C ARG A 21 -13.32 -14.90 -1.17
N PRO A 22 -13.89 -14.08 -0.26
CA PRO A 22 -14.68 -14.57 0.87
C PRO A 22 -15.94 -15.33 0.41
N ASP A 23 -16.45 -15.02 -0.78
CA ASP A 23 -17.58 -15.64 -1.45
C ASP A 23 -17.37 -17.13 -1.75
N LEU A 24 -16.10 -17.57 -1.87
CA LEU A 24 -15.74 -18.94 -2.15
C LEU A 24 -15.52 -19.81 -0.90
N ILE A 25 -15.58 -19.22 0.30
CA ILE A 25 -15.39 -19.97 1.54
C ILE A 25 -16.66 -20.76 1.84
N ASP A 26 -16.50 -22.03 2.21
CA ASP A 26 -17.60 -22.87 2.67
C ASP A 26 -18.33 -22.18 3.84
N PRO A 27 -19.65 -21.89 3.72
CA PRO A 27 -20.43 -21.27 4.79
C PRO A 27 -20.39 -22.03 6.12
N GLY A 28 -20.13 -23.35 6.09
CA GLY A 28 -19.95 -24.18 7.27
C GLY A 28 -18.70 -23.85 8.08
N LEU A 29 -17.66 -23.26 7.47
CA LEU A 29 -16.47 -22.77 8.18
C LEU A 29 -16.72 -21.40 8.84
N LEU A 30 -17.67 -20.62 8.32
CA LEU A 30 -18.01 -19.26 8.76
C LEU A 30 -19.02 -19.22 9.91
N ARG A 31 -19.34 -20.38 10.50
CA ARG A 31 -20.26 -20.51 11.63
C ARG A 31 -19.59 -20.07 12.94
N PRO A 32 -20.39 -19.63 13.93
CA PRO A 32 -19.90 -19.45 15.30
C PRO A 32 -19.12 -20.69 15.78
N GLU A 33 -18.09 -20.48 16.61
CA GLU A 33 -17.12 -21.49 17.10
C GLU A 33 -16.02 -21.92 16.12
N ARG A 34 -16.05 -21.46 14.86
CA ARG A 34 -14.98 -21.68 13.88
C ARG A 34 -14.40 -20.34 13.44
N ILE A 35 -14.65 -19.93 12.20
CA ILE A 35 -14.26 -18.61 11.68
C ILE A 35 -15.39 -17.63 11.99
N ASP A 36 -15.43 -17.21 13.25
CA ASP A 36 -16.45 -16.33 13.81
C ASP A 36 -16.09 -14.84 13.67
N ILE A 37 -14.82 -14.47 13.82
CA ILE A 37 -14.31 -13.10 13.65
C ILE A 37 -14.03 -12.82 12.17
N LYS A 38 -14.67 -11.78 11.63
CA LYS A 38 -14.51 -11.34 10.22
C LYS A 38 -14.10 -9.89 10.17
N ILE A 39 -12.90 -9.63 9.66
CA ILE A 39 -12.38 -8.28 9.46
C ILE A 39 -12.25 -8.02 7.97
N SER A 40 -12.75 -6.87 7.51
CA SER A 40 -12.60 -6.43 6.12
C SER A 40 -11.55 -5.34 6.06
N ILE A 41 -10.58 -5.48 5.14
CA ILE A 41 -9.58 -4.45 4.89
C ILE A 41 -9.94 -3.73 3.59
N GLY A 42 -10.36 -2.48 3.76
CA GLY A 42 -10.63 -1.53 2.69
C GLY A 42 -9.35 -0.89 2.15
N LEU A 43 -9.53 0.11 1.29
CA LEU A 43 -8.44 0.98 0.87
C LEU A 43 -8.06 1.94 2.01
N PRO A 44 -6.76 2.26 2.15
CA PRO A 44 -6.30 3.13 3.23
C PRO A 44 -6.83 4.56 3.09
N SER A 45 -7.14 5.18 4.22
CA SER A 45 -7.40 6.62 4.36
C SER A 45 -6.18 7.46 4.00
N ARG A 46 -6.34 8.78 3.91
CA ARG A 46 -5.20 9.67 3.60
C ARG A 46 -4.11 9.57 4.67
N GLU A 47 -4.50 9.52 5.94
CA GLU A 47 -3.61 9.41 7.08
C GLU A 47 -2.90 8.06 7.08
N GLU A 48 -3.62 6.97 6.80
CA GLU A 48 -3.05 5.63 6.67
C GLU A 48 -2.07 5.54 5.48
N ARG A 49 -2.39 6.17 4.34
CA ARG A 49 -1.47 6.27 3.20
C ARG A 49 -0.19 7.00 3.57
N LEU A 50 -0.26 8.07 4.35
CA LEU A 50 0.94 8.77 4.83
C LEU A 50 1.79 7.85 5.72
N GLU A 51 1.18 7.08 6.62
CA GLU A 51 1.91 6.09 7.42
C GLU A 51 2.56 5.01 6.56
N ILE A 52 1.87 4.53 5.52
CA ILE A 52 2.45 3.58 4.57
C ILE A 52 3.67 4.19 3.86
N PHE A 53 3.58 5.45 3.41
CA PHE A 53 4.73 6.18 2.86
C PHE A 53 5.87 6.30 3.87
N ARG A 54 5.59 6.61 5.14
CA ARG A 54 6.61 6.70 6.20
C ARG A 54 7.31 5.37 6.41
N VAL A 55 6.55 4.27 6.51
CA VAL A 55 7.11 2.92 6.69
C VAL A 55 8.03 2.56 5.54
N HIS A 56 7.60 2.81 4.30
CA HIS A 56 8.40 2.47 3.12
C HIS A 56 9.57 3.42 2.85
N THR A 57 9.56 4.64 3.39
CA THR A 57 10.67 5.61 3.23
C THR A 57 11.63 5.67 4.42
N LYS A 58 11.33 5.03 5.56
CA LYS A 58 12.11 5.10 6.81
C LYS A 58 13.61 4.81 6.66
N GLY A 59 13.99 3.89 5.78
CA GLY A 59 15.39 3.51 5.54
C GLY A 59 16.03 4.16 4.31
N MET A 60 15.31 5.05 3.63
CA MET A 60 15.78 5.69 2.40
C MET A 60 16.51 7.00 2.72
N PRO A 61 17.59 7.34 2.00
CA PRO A 61 18.16 8.67 2.06
C PRO A 61 17.19 9.65 1.37
N MET A 62 16.36 10.32 2.17
CA MET A 62 15.26 11.16 1.68
C MET A 62 15.66 12.64 1.61
N GLY A 63 15.46 13.25 0.45
CA GLY A 63 15.56 14.70 0.25
C GLY A 63 14.21 15.42 0.28
N LEU A 64 13.11 14.71 0.52
CA LEU A 64 11.77 15.28 0.67
C LEU A 64 11.48 15.56 2.15
N SER A 65 10.78 16.66 2.40
CA SER A 65 10.20 16.96 3.70
C SER A 65 8.94 16.11 3.97
N GLU A 66 8.60 15.99 5.26
CA GLU A 66 7.36 15.33 5.70
C GLU A 66 6.10 15.92 5.05
N LYS A 67 6.09 17.24 4.85
CA LYS A 67 5.00 17.96 4.19
C LYS A 67 4.86 17.56 2.72
N GLU A 68 5.97 17.36 2.02
CA GLU A 68 5.96 16.90 0.63
C GLU A 68 5.48 15.45 0.52
N LEU A 69 5.91 14.59 1.42
CA LEU A 69 5.44 13.20 1.51
C LEU A 69 3.92 13.15 1.77
N GLY A 70 3.42 14.01 2.66
CA GLY A 70 1.98 14.23 2.89
C GLY A 70 1.22 14.73 1.65
N GLY A 71 1.89 15.42 0.73
CA GLY A 71 1.35 15.78 -0.58
C GLY A 71 1.11 14.56 -1.47
N TYR A 72 2.04 13.59 -1.51
CA TYR A 72 1.87 12.34 -2.25
C TYR A 72 0.80 11.43 -1.61
N ALA A 73 0.70 11.39 -0.28
CA ALA A 73 -0.39 10.72 0.43
C ALA A 73 -1.78 11.29 0.04
N GLY A 74 -1.85 12.61 -0.17
CA GLY A 74 -3.06 13.27 -0.67
C GLY A 74 -3.41 12.91 -2.12
N LYS A 75 -2.41 12.72 -3.00
CA LYS A 75 -2.60 12.40 -4.42
C LYS A 75 -2.87 10.90 -4.69
N SER A 76 -2.58 10.03 -3.73
CA SER A 76 -2.67 8.57 -3.85
C SER A 76 -4.05 8.01 -3.45
N GLU A 77 -5.11 8.79 -3.59
CA GLU A 77 -6.46 8.30 -3.35
C GLU A 77 -6.79 7.11 -4.28
N GLY A 78 -7.41 6.07 -3.73
CA GLY A 78 -7.71 4.85 -4.46
C GLY A 78 -6.56 3.85 -4.55
N LEU A 79 -5.35 4.21 -4.12
CA LEU A 79 -4.20 3.30 -4.11
C LEU A 79 -4.19 2.39 -2.88
N SER A 80 -3.83 1.13 -3.10
CA SER A 80 -3.58 0.17 -2.03
C SER A 80 -2.20 0.40 -1.40
N GLY A 81 -1.95 -0.23 -0.25
CA GLY A 81 -0.62 -0.20 0.37
C GLY A 81 0.48 -0.79 -0.53
N ALA A 82 0.16 -1.78 -1.36
CA ALA A 82 1.10 -2.37 -2.31
C ALA A 82 1.50 -1.38 -3.42
N ASP A 83 0.54 -0.58 -3.91
CA ASP A 83 0.79 0.44 -4.93
C ASP A 83 1.70 1.54 -4.40
N ILE A 84 1.45 2.00 -3.16
CA ILE A 84 2.29 3.00 -2.49
C ILE A 84 3.70 2.46 -2.25
N ALA A 85 3.81 1.19 -1.84
CA ALA A 85 5.11 0.53 -1.69
C ALA A 85 5.86 0.46 -3.03
N ALA A 86 5.16 0.21 -4.13
CA ALA A 86 5.74 0.21 -5.47
C ALA A 86 6.25 1.60 -5.88
N ILE A 87 5.49 2.67 -5.60
CA ILE A 87 5.92 4.06 -5.83
C ILE A 87 7.21 4.35 -5.07
N CYS A 88 7.28 4.02 -3.78
CA CYS A 88 8.47 4.26 -2.96
C CYS A 88 9.68 3.48 -3.50
N ARG A 89 9.48 2.23 -3.92
CA ARG A 89 10.53 1.40 -4.51
C ARG A 89 11.04 1.98 -5.82
N GLU A 90 10.15 2.38 -6.72
CA GLU A 90 10.55 2.94 -8.01
C GLU A 90 11.26 4.30 -7.83
N ALA A 91 10.82 5.13 -6.88
CA ALA A 91 11.53 6.37 -6.54
C ALA A 91 12.96 6.10 -6.06
N ALA A 92 13.16 5.09 -5.21
CA ALA A 92 14.50 4.67 -4.78
C ALA A 92 15.34 4.14 -5.96
N MET A 93 14.74 3.39 -6.89
CA MET A 93 15.42 2.90 -8.10
C MET A 93 15.81 4.05 -9.03
N ASN A 94 14.96 5.06 -9.18
CA ASN A 94 15.25 6.26 -9.96
C ASN A 94 16.43 7.04 -9.37
N ALA A 95 16.46 7.22 -8.05
CA ALA A 95 17.60 7.84 -7.37
C ALA A 95 18.90 7.02 -7.55
N LEU A 96 18.81 5.68 -7.48
CA LEU A 96 19.96 4.79 -7.67
C LEU A 96 20.50 4.82 -9.10
N ARG A 97 19.64 4.73 -10.12
CA ARG A 97 20.02 4.82 -11.54
C ARG A 97 20.76 6.12 -11.82
N ARG A 98 20.28 7.20 -11.22
CA ARG A 98 20.82 8.54 -11.36
C ARG A 98 22.19 8.72 -10.73
N SER A 99 22.38 8.28 -9.48
CA SER A 99 23.68 8.31 -8.80
C SER A 99 24.71 7.44 -9.52
N LYS A 100 24.30 6.30 -10.10
CA LYS A 100 25.18 5.47 -10.94
C LYS A 100 25.64 6.16 -12.22
N GLN A 101 24.75 6.90 -12.90
CA GLN A 101 25.10 7.65 -14.11
C GLN A 101 25.98 8.86 -13.84
N ASN A 102 25.78 9.52 -12.69
CA ASN A 102 26.56 10.67 -12.29
C ASN A 102 27.20 10.44 -10.92
N LYS A 103 28.43 9.91 -10.90
CA LYS A 103 29.17 9.58 -9.67
C LYS A 103 29.38 10.76 -8.70
N LYS A 104 29.16 12.00 -9.15
CA LYS A 104 29.19 13.20 -8.29
C LYS A 104 27.89 13.43 -7.53
N GLU A 105 26.79 12.79 -7.92
CA GLU A 105 25.52 12.89 -7.22
C GLU A 105 25.45 11.87 -6.08
N GLU A 106 25.19 12.38 -4.87
CA GLU A 106 24.85 11.60 -3.70
C GLU A 106 23.57 10.77 -3.94
N LEU A 107 23.53 9.56 -3.37
CA LEU A 107 22.36 8.71 -3.37
C LEU A 107 21.30 9.30 -2.44
N LEU A 108 20.49 10.22 -2.98
CA LEU A 108 19.42 10.92 -2.26
C LEU A 108 18.13 10.86 -3.09
N VAL A 109 17.04 10.34 -2.53
CA VAL A 109 15.73 10.32 -3.19
C VAL A 109 15.15 11.73 -3.18
N ARG A 110 15.01 12.32 -4.36
CA ARG A 110 14.52 13.69 -4.56
C ARG A 110 13.10 13.66 -5.10
N LYS A 111 12.44 14.82 -5.04
CA LYS A 111 11.09 15.01 -5.55
C LYS A 111 10.90 14.50 -6.99
N ARG A 112 11.87 14.76 -7.87
CA ARG A 112 11.87 14.26 -9.27
C ARG A 112 11.74 12.74 -9.37
N ASP A 113 12.36 11.99 -8.46
CA ASP A 113 12.32 10.53 -8.50
C ASP A 113 10.94 10.01 -8.10
N PHE A 114 10.32 10.66 -7.12
CA PHE A 114 8.93 10.39 -6.72
C PHE A 114 7.93 10.79 -7.79
N ASP A 115 8.10 11.94 -8.43
CA ASP A 115 7.21 12.38 -9.51
C ASP A 115 7.24 11.38 -10.67
N THR A 116 8.43 10.96 -11.13
CA THR A 116 8.56 9.95 -12.18
C THR A 116 7.98 8.59 -11.75
N ALA A 117 8.29 8.14 -10.54
CA ALA A 117 7.76 6.88 -10.01
C ALA A 117 6.23 6.89 -9.91
N PHE A 118 5.65 8.00 -9.46
CA PHE A 118 4.20 8.16 -9.33
C PHE A 118 3.53 8.06 -10.70
N ASP A 119 4.06 8.76 -11.71
CA ASP A 119 3.53 8.73 -13.07
C ASP A 119 3.62 7.33 -13.70
N GLU A 120 4.75 6.63 -13.53
CA GLU A 120 4.97 5.30 -14.08
C GLU A 120 4.03 4.26 -13.46
N VAL A 121 3.92 4.25 -12.12
CA VAL A 121 3.07 3.30 -11.41
C VAL A 121 1.59 3.57 -11.70
N CYS A 122 1.14 4.83 -11.65
CA CYS A 122 -0.25 5.18 -11.94
C CYS A 122 -0.66 4.85 -13.38
N LYS A 123 0.21 5.06 -14.37
CA LYS A 123 -0.02 4.63 -15.76
C LYS A 123 -0.16 3.11 -15.86
N SER A 124 0.72 2.37 -15.19
CA SER A 124 0.70 0.90 -15.19
C SER A 124 -0.57 0.33 -14.57
N LEU A 125 -1.14 1.01 -13.56
CA LEU A 125 -2.35 0.59 -12.88
C LEU A 125 -3.64 0.87 -13.68
N LYS A 126 -3.54 1.50 -14.86
CA LYS A 126 -4.70 1.93 -15.67
C LYS A 126 -5.75 2.63 -14.81
N MET A 127 -5.34 3.49 -13.89
CA MET A 127 -6.30 4.22 -13.07
C MET A 127 -7.23 4.97 -14.04
N PRO A 128 -8.57 4.73 -13.98
CA PRO A 128 -9.48 5.50 -14.79
C PRO A 128 -9.43 6.97 -14.34
N ASP A 129 -9.79 7.87 -15.25
CA ASP A 129 -9.90 9.30 -14.97
C ASP A 129 -10.70 9.54 -13.68
N LYS A 130 -10.41 10.64 -12.97
CA LYS A 130 -10.92 10.95 -11.61
C LYS A 130 -12.45 10.90 -11.44
N ASP A 131 -13.20 10.82 -12.54
CA ASP A 131 -14.65 10.75 -12.59
C ASP A 131 -15.22 9.32 -12.48
N ASN A 132 -14.39 8.27 -12.46
CA ASN A 132 -14.88 6.89 -12.37
C ASN A 132 -14.41 6.21 -11.07
N LYS A 133 -15.11 6.50 -9.97
CA LYS A 133 -14.90 5.83 -8.68
C LYS A 133 -15.21 4.34 -8.82
N PRO A 134 -14.30 3.42 -8.44
CA PRO A 134 -14.63 2.00 -8.36
C PRO A 134 -15.71 1.77 -7.28
N SER A 135 -16.66 0.92 -7.60
CA SER A 135 -17.92 0.64 -6.88
C SER A 135 -17.78 -0.01 -5.50
N TYR A 136 -16.58 -0.08 -4.93
CA TYR A 136 -16.35 -0.62 -3.58
C TYR A 136 -16.47 0.43 -2.47
N VAL A 137 -16.80 1.68 -2.83
CA VAL A 137 -17.25 2.68 -1.86
C VAL A 137 -18.76 2.51 -1.70
N SER A 138 -19.14 1.61 -0.79
CA SER A 138 -20.50 1.51 -0.24
C SER A 138 -20.44 1.86 1.24
#